data_AF-A0A954W0N7-F1
#
_entry.id   AF-A0A954W0N7-F1
#
_cell.length_a   1.000
_cell.length_b   1.000
_cell.length_c   1.000
_cell.angle_alpha   90.00
_cell.angle_beta   90.00
_cell.angle_gamma   90.00
#
_symmetry.space_group_name_H-M   'P 1'
#
loop_
_entity.id
_entity.type
_entity.pdbx_description
1 polymer ?
#
loop_
_entity_poly.entity_id
_entity_poly.type
_entity_poly.pdbx_seq_one_letter_code
_entity_poly.pdbx_strand_id
1 'polypeptide(L)' 'MIRQRLLFPLPPKKRGKYRKLMHVCDAVDGLVRFRCKRCKHETDWIPYSPWKAKRGVPCLFC' A
#
# COMPACT_ATOMS: atom_id res chain seq x y z
N MET A 1 -0.02 -45.16 10.94
CA MET A 1 0.71 -43.97 10.44
C MET A 1 0.36 -42.77 11.30
N ILE A 2 1.23 -42.40 12.25
CA ILE A 2 0.96 -41.35 13.23
C ILE A 2 1.33 -39.99 12.63
N ARG A 3 0.32 -39.12 12.47
CA ARG A 3 0.47 -37.71 12.08
C ARG A 3 1.18 -36.97 13.22
N GLN A 4 2.48 -36.76 13.11
CA GLN A 4 3.22 -35.90 14.03
C GLN A 4 2.66 -34.47 13.93
N ARG A 5 2.02 -34.04 15.02
CA ARG A 5 1.67 -32.63 15.26
C ARG A 5 2.97 -31.86 15.53
N LEU A 6 3.16 -30.76 14.81
CA LEU A 6 4.32 -29.87 14.91
C LEU A 6 4.57 -29.47 16.37
N LEU A 7 5.64 -30.00 16.97
CA LEU A 7 6.12 -29.71 18.33
C LEU A 7 6.71 -28.30 18.49
N PHE A 8 6.81 -27.54 17.39
CA PHE A 8 7.49 -26.25 17.36
C PHE A 8 6.52 -25.15 16.91
N PRO A 9 6.44 -24.02 17.64
CA PRO A 9 5.66 -22.88 17.19
C PRO A 9 6.24 -22.38 15.86
N LEU A 10 5.38 -22.26 14.85
CA LEU A 10 5.77 -21.66 13.58
C LEU A 10 6.37 -20.27 13.85
N PRO A 11 7.49 -19.90 13.18
CA PRO A 11 8.05 -18.57 13.35
C PRO A 11 6.98 -17.52 13.02
N PRO A 12 6.92 -16.42 13.78
CA PRO A 12 5.91 -15.39 13.55
C PRO A 12 6.04 -14.90 12.10
N LYS A 13 4.92 -14.88 11.36
CA LYS A 13 4.86 -14.26 10.04
C LYS A 13 5.41 -12.84 10.18
N LYS A 14 6.53 -12.53 9.51
CA LYS A 14 7.05 -11.17 9.42
C LYS A 14 5.91 -10.30 8.89
N ARG A 15 5.37 -9.41 9.74
CA ARG A 15 4.42 -8.39 9.28
C ARG A 15 5.16 -7.59 8.21
N GLY A 16 4.65 -7.59 6.98
CA GLY A 16 5.24 -6.79 5.91
C GLY A 16 5.41 -5.35 6.38
N LYS A 17 6.48 -4.67 5.94
CA LYS A 17 6.67 -3.25 6.27
C LYS A 17 5.38 -2.50 5.91
N TYR A 18 4.82 -1.76 6.85
CA TYR A 18 3.68 -0.88 6.59
C TYR A 18 4.11 0.13 5.52
N ARG A 19 3.59 -0.02 4.30
CA ARG A 19 3.87 0.93 3.20
C ARG A 19 3.29 2.28 3.58
N LYS A 20 4.04 3.36 3.34
CA LYS A 20 3.54 4.71 3.58
C LYS A 20 2.45 5.03 2.57
N LEU A 21 1.34 5.59 3.01
CA LEU A 21 0.25 5.99 2.13
C LEU A 21 0.60 7.32 1.43
N MET A 22 0.36 7.38 0.13
CA MET A 22 0.46 8.55 -0.72
C MET A 22 -0.87 9.28 -0.72
N HIS A 23 -0.84 10.61 -0.74
CA HIS A 23 -2.03 11.44 -0.78
C HIS A 23 -2.32 11.90 -2.21
N VAL A 24 -3.59 12.19 -2.51
CA VAL A 24 -3.96 12.85 -3.77
C VAL A 24 -3.26 14.20 -3.84
N CYS A 25 -2.55 14.44 -4.94
CA CYS A 25 -1.91 15.71 -5.27
C CYS A 25 -2.77 16.50 -6.26
N ASP A 26 -3.22 15.84 -7.33
CA ASP A 26 -4.05 16.42 -8.38
C ASP A 26 -5.15 15.44 -8.82
N ALA A 27 -6.27 15.98 -9.30
CA ALA A 27 -7.37 15.20 -9.87
C ALA A 27 -8.03 15.95 -11.03
N VAL A 28 -8.22 15.28 -12.17
CA VAL A 28 -8.84 15.83 -13.39
C VAL A 28 -9.67 14.73 -14.04
N ASP A 29 -10.95 14.98 -14.31
CA ASP A 29 -11.86 14.11 -15.11
C ASP A 29 -11.74 12.60 -14.84
N GLY A 30 -11.71 12.19 -13.56
CA GLY A 30 -11.64 10.78 -13.15
C GLY A 30 -10.23 10.18 -13.11
N LEU A 31 -9.20 10.97 -13.42
CA LEU A 31 -7.80 10.66 -13.23
C LEU A 31 -7.27 11.34 -11.96
N VAL A 32 -6.38 10.65 -11.26
CA VAL A 32 -5.79 11.13 -10.00
C VAL A 32 -4.29 10.90 -10.01
N ARG A 33 -3.52 11.88 -9.55
CA ARG A 33 -2.09 11.74 -9.23
C ARG A 33 -1.90 11.70 -7.73
N PHE A 34 -1.03 10.80 -7.28
CA PHE A 34 -0.69 10.63 -5.87
C PHE A 34 0.74 11.06 -5.61
N ARG A 35 0.99 11.68 -4.45
CA ARG A 35 2.32 12.06 -3.99
C ARG A 35 2.62 11.51 -2.61
N CYS A 36 3.78 10.90 -2.45
CA CYS A 36 4.28 10.49 -1.14
C CYS A 36 4.86 11.70 -0.39
N LYS A 37 4.39 11.98 0.83
CA LYS A 37 4.95 13.06 1.66
C LYS A 37 6.42 12.84 2.06
N ARG A 38 6.89 11.58 2.05
CA ARG A 38 8.25 11.22 2.49
C ARG A 38 9.28 11.29 1.37
N CYS A 39 9.13 10.47 0.34
CA CYS A 39 10.09 10.43 -0.78
C CYS A 39 9.76 11.42 -1.90
N LYS A 40 8.65 12.16 -1.80
CA LYS A 40 8.16 13.10 -2.83
C LYS A 40 7.86 12.48 -4.20
N HIS A 41 7.94 11.14 -4.34
CA HIS A 41 7.56 10.43 -5.54
C HIS A 41 6.10 10.72 -5.90
N GLU A 42 5.85 10.96 -7.18
CA GLU A 42 4.55 11.20 -7.75
C GLU A 42 4.18 10.06 -8.69
N THR A 43 2.96 9.56 -8.62
CA THR A 43 2.47 8.62 -9.63
C THR A 43 2.08 9.38 -10.89
N ASP A 44 2.04 8.64 -12.00
CA ASP A 44 1.33 9.09 -13.19
C ASP A 44 -0.18 9.25 -12.92
N TRP A 45 -0.89 9.75 -13.93
CA TRP A 45 -2.35 9.84 -13.92
C TRP A 45 -2.95 8.44 -13.92
N ILE A 46 -3.53 8.04 -12.79
CA ILE A 46 -4.16 6.73 -12.63
C ILE A 46 -5.69 6.94 -12.68
N PRO A 47 -6.44 6.10 -13.43
CA PRO A 47 -7.89 6.09 -13.37
C PRO A 47 -8.31 5.63 -11.97
N TYR A 48 -8.70 6.58 -11.14
CA TYR A 48 -9.05 6.32 -9.76
C TYR A 48 -10.12 7.30 -9.33
N SER A 49 -11.13 6.80 -8.62
CA SER A 49 -12.19 7.68 -8.15
C SER A 49 -11.64 8.52 -6.97
N PRO A 50 -11.69 9.86 -7.02
CA PRO A 50 -11.18 10.72 -5.95
C PRO A 50 -11.81 10.40 -4.58
N TRP A 51 -13.07 9.96 -4.58
CA TRP A 51 -13.79 9.58 -3.37
C TRP A 51 -13.29 8.28 -2.72
N LYS A 52 -12.82 7.31 -3.51
CA LYS A 52 -12.16 6.10 -2.99
C LYS A 52 -10.74 6.39 -2.51
N ALA A 53 -10.11 7.44 -3.04
CA ALA A 53 -8.72 7.81 -2.77
C ALA A 53 -8.49 8.51 -1.41
N LYS A 54 -9.53 8.80 -0.62
CA LYS A 54 -9.40 9.49 0.68
C LYS A 54 -8.39 8.83 1.63
N ARG A 55 -8.26 7.50 1.57
CA ARG A 55 -7.33 6.73 2.42
C ARG A 55 -5.89 6.70 1.88
N GLY A 56 -5.67 7.15 0.64
CA GLY A 56 -4.37 7.12 -0.02
C GLY A 56 -3.98 5.75 -0.57
N VAL A 57 -2.98 5.71 -1.45
CA VAL A 57 -2.44 4.47 -2.05
C VAL A 57 -1.05 4.17 -1.47
N PRO A 58 -0.65 2.91 -1.30
CA PRO A 58 0.69 2.59 -0.79
C PRO A 58 1.78 3.09 -1.75
N CYS A 59 2.80 3.75 -1.19
CA CYS A 59 3.99 4.14 -1.93
C CYS A 59 4.77 2.90 -2.37
N LEU A 60 5.28 2.92 -3.60
CA LEU A 60 6.11 1.84 -4.16
C LEU A 60 7.56 1.87 -3.63
N PHE A 61 7.98 3.01 -3.06
CA PHE A 61 9.36 3.25 -2.62
C PHE A 61 9.55 3.28 -1.09
N CYS A 62 8.49 3.54 -0.32
CA CYS A 62 8.54 3.77 1.14
C CYS A 62 7.68 2.78 1.94
#